data_AF-A0A947WC65-F1
#
_entry.id   AF-A0A947WC65-F1
#
_cell.length_a   1.000
_cell.length_b   1.000
_cell.length_c   1.000
_cell.angle_alpha   90.00
_cell.angle_beta   90.00
_cell.angle_gamma   90.00
#
_symmetry.space_group_name_H-M   'P 1'
#
loop_
_entity.id
_entity.type
_entity.pdbx_description
1 polymer ?
#
loop_
_entity_poly.entity_id
_entity_poly.type
_entity_poly.pdbx_seq_one_letter_code
_entity_poly.pdbx_strand_id
1 'polypeptide(L)'
;MSRKAKLLFIMGFMLAALVAASVLFFFYPEVLRVRVLIPIIEAYFVGRYYLDFVPQLYLWIVPPALVAFVMGRRFVRWSKSDRSAPIQRQSPVEPGEGELARLAQQVRRAHHSRFARVRLSRTLVEIGARLIAGTEGTPLGGARKQLAEGYWRDHLAIHQFLTPRRHYTSRQSGAGFEHSLRETIEHLEAFEDHV
;
A
#
# COMPACT_ATOMS: atom_id res chain seq x y z
N MET A 1 10.51 16.94 3.95
CA MET A 1 9.56 18.08 4.00
C MET A 1 8.28 17.67 4.74
N SER A 2 7.96 18.34 5.85
CA SER A 2 6.77 18.08 6.68
C SER A 2 5.46 18.26 5.87
N ARG A 3 4.42 17.46 6.14
CA ARG A 3 3.09 17.60 5.49
C ARG A 3 2.52 19.03 5.63
N LYS A 4 2.82 19.69 6.76
CA LYS A 4 2.41 21.09 7.01
C LYS A 4 3.11 22.07 6.07
N ALA A 5 4.38 21.84 5.76
CA ALA A 5 5.13 22.68 4.83
C ALA A 5 4.62 22.55 3.39
N LYS A 6 4.19 21.35 2.97
CA LYS A 6 3.56 21.16 1.64
C LYS A 6 2.22 21.90 1.53
N LEU A 7 1.38 21.84 2.57
CA LEU A 7 0.10 22.54 2.60
C LEU A 7 0.29 24.06 2.56
N LEU A 8 1.22 24.61 3.35
CA LEU A 8 1.53 26.04 3.32
C LEU A 8 2.07 26.48 1.96
N PHE A 9 2.90 25.66 1.32
CA PHE A 9 3.40 25.94 -0.03
C PHE A 9 2.29 25.95 -1.07
N ILE A 10 1.39 24.96 -1.05
CA ILE A 10 0.24 24.90 -1.97
C ILE A 10 -0.69 26.10 -1.73
N MET A 11 -0.97 26.44 -0.47
CA MET A 11 -1.83 27.56 -0.12
C MET A 11 -1.22 28.89 -0.55
N GLY A 12 0.08 29.09 -0.31
CA GLY A 12 0.81 30.29 -0.75
C GLY A 12 0.87 30.40 -2.28
N PHE A 13 1.07 29.29 -2.98
CA PHE A 13 1.04 29.25 -4.43
C PHE A 13 -0.34 29.59 -5.00
N MET A 14 -1.41 29.00 -4.44
CA MET A 14 -2.79 29.32 -4.84
C MET A 14 -3.12 30.79 -4.60
N LEU A 15 -2.70 31.35 -3.47
CA LEU A 15 -2.90 32.77 -3.17
C LEU A 15 -2.13 33.68 -4.14
N ALA A 16 -0.86 33.36 -4.41
CA ALA A 16 -0.06 34.11 -5.37
C ALA A 16 -0.64 34.04 -6.80
N ALA A 17 -1.10 32.87 -7.22
CA ALA A 17 -1.77 32.68 -8.51
C ALA A 17 -3.07 33.50 -8.59
N LEU A 18 -3.86 33.53 -7.51
CA LEU A 18 -5.07 34.34 -7.42
C LEU A 18 -4.76 35.83 -7.54
N VAL A 19 -3.77 36.33 -6.80
CA VAL A 19 -3.36 37.75 -6.86
C VAL A 19 -2.83 38.10 -8.24
N ALA A 20 -1.98 37.26 -8.83
CA ALA A 20 -1.47 37.48 -10.19
C ALA A 20 -2.60 37.50 -11.23
N ALA A 21 -3.58 36.59 -11.12
CA ALA A 21 -4.75 36.59 -11.99
C ALA A 21 -5.60 37.85 -11.83
N SER A 22 -5.81 38.33 -10.59
CA SER A 22 -6.54 39.58 -10.31
C SER A 22 -5.83 40.81 -10.87
N VAL A 23 -4.50 40.88 -10.73
CA VAL A 23 -3.70 41.96 -11.33
C VAL A 23 -3.80 41.90 -12.85
N LEU A 24 -3.63 40.71 -13.45
CA LEU A 24 -3.75 40.54 -14.90
C LEU A 24 -5.15 40.96 -15.41
N PHE A 25 -6.19 40.64 -14.65
CA PHE A 25 -7.57 41.03 -14.94
C PHE A 25 -7.75 42.56 -14.93
N PHE A 26 -7.16 43.24 -13.94
CA PHE A 26 -7.29 44.68 -13.79
C PHE A 26 -6.55 45.46 -14.90
N PHE A 27 -5.34 45.01 -15.27
CA PHE A 27 -4.50 45.73 -16.24
C PHE A 27 -4.80 45.36 -17.69
N TYR A 28 -5.31 44.15 -17.97
CA TYR A 28 -5.55 43.66 -19.33
C TYR A 28 -6.95 43.06 -19.48
N PRO A 29 -8.02 43.80 -19.16
CA PRO A 29 -9.39 43.29 -19.20
C PRO A 29 -9.75 42.76 -20.58
N GLU A 30 -9.34 43.45 -21.65
CA GLU A 30 -9.71 43.07 -23.01
C GLU A 30 -8.98 41.82 -23.51
N VAL A 31 -7.72 41.63 -23.11
CA VAL A 31 -6.99 40.40 -23.44
C VAL A 31 -7.62 39.22 -22.72
N LEU A 32 -7.94 39.38 -21.43
CA LEU A 32 -8.55 38.32 -20.64
C LEU A 32 -9.96 38.00 -21.12
N ARG A 33 -10.75 39.02 -21.48
CA ARG A 33 -12.07 38.85 -22.08
C ARG A 33 -11.99 38.06 -23.39
N VAL A 34 -11.14 38.47 -24.33
CA VAL A 34 -11.08 37.85 -25.67
C VAL A 34 -10.39 36.49 -25.65
N ARG A 35 -9.29 36.33 -24.92
CA ARG A 35 -8.49 35.09 -24.93
C ARG A 35 -8.93 34.04 -23.93
N VAL A 36 -9.66 34.43 -22.89
CA VAL A 36 -10.05 33.51 -21.80
C VAL A 36 -11.55 33.46 -21.65
N LEU A 37 -12.22 34.60 -21.45
CA LEU A 37 -13.64 34.61 -21.12
C LEU A 37 -14.52 34.17 -22.30
N ILE A 38 -14.33 34.74 -23.50
CA ILE A 38 -15.07 34.36 -24.72
C ILE A 38 -14.92 32.86 -25.02
N PRO A 39 -13.72 32.25 -25.09
CA PRO A 39 -13.62 30.83 -25.39
C PRO A 39 -14.19 29.94 -24.29
N ILE A 40 -14.15 30.36 -23.01
CA ILE A 40 -14.83 29.63 -21.93
C ILE A 40 -16.35 29.66 -22.13
N ILE A 41 -16.90 30.83 -22.47
CA ILE A 41 -18.34 30.98 -22.74
C ILE A 41 -18.74 30.16 -23.96
N GLU A 42 -17.98 30.23 -25.06
CA GLU A 42 -18.21 29.41 -26.25
C GLU A 42 -18.12 27.92 -25.93
N ALA A 43 -17.10 27.48 -25.19
CA ALA A 43 -16.96 26.09 -24.77
C ALA A 43 -18.14 25.63 -23.88
N TYR A 44 -18.64 26.51 -23.01
CA TYR A 44 -19.84 26.25 -22.21
C TYR A 44 -21.08 26.07 -23.09
N PHE A 45 -21.30 26.96 -24.07
CA PHE A 45 -22.43 26.86 -24.99
C PHE A 45 -22.33 25.65 -25.91
N VAL A 46 -21.15 25.33 -26.42
CA VAL A 46 -20.88 24.12 -27.20
C VAL A 46 -21.14 22.89 -26.35
N GLY A 47 -20.61 22.84 -25.12
CA GLY A 47 -20.84 21.73 -24.19
C GLY A 47 -22.32 21.57 -23.84
N ARG A 48 -23.03 22.68 -23.61
CA ARG A 48 -24.48 22.69 -23.39
C ARG A 48 -25.24 22.19 -24.60
N TYR A 49 -24.89 22.65 -25.80
CA TYR A 49 -25.48 22.16 -27.04
C TYR A 49 -25.31 20.64 -27.15
N TYR A 50 -24.09 20.12 -26.99
CA TYR A 50 -23.87 18.67 -27.00
C TYR A 50 -24.62 17.93 -25.89
N LEU A 51 -24.77 18.52 -24.70
CA LEU A 51 -25.56 17.96 -23.60
C LEU A 51 -27.06 17.96 -23.88
N ASP A 52 -27.58 18.99 -24.55
CA ASP A 52 -28.98 19.07 -24.97
C ASP A 52 -29.27 18.05 -26.08
N PHE A 53 -28.27 17.72 -26.90
CA PHE A 53 -28.33 16.64 -27.90
C PHE A 53 -28.11 15.25 -27.32
N VAL A 54 -27.56 15.13 -26.11
CA VAL A 54 -27.48 13.85 -25.42
C VAL A 54 -28.91 13.49 -25.04
N PRO A 55 -29.49 12.42 -25.62
CA PRO A 55 -30.85 12.04 -25.29
C PRO A 55 -30.92 11.89 -23.77
N GLN A 56 -31.89 12.53 -23.13
CA GLN A 56 -32.03 12.57 -21.67
C GLN A 56 -31.89 11.17 -21.03
N LEU A 57 -32.30 10.15 -21.78
CA LEU A 57 -32.08 8.74 -21.50
C LEU A 57 -30.62 8.37 -21.16
N TYR A 58 -29.61 8.86 -21.87
CA TYR A 58 -28.20 8.58 -21.60
C TYR A 58 -27.72 9.18 -20.28
N LEU A 59 -28.19 10.39 -19.92
CA LEU A 59 -27.87 10.99 -18.61
C LEU A 59 -28.44 10.16 -17.46
N TRP A 60 -29.56 9.46 -17.68
CA TRP A 60 -30.17 8.58 -16.69
C TRP A 60 -29.62 7.15 -16.72
N ILE A 61 -29.21 6.62 -17.87
CA ILE A 61 -28.75 5.23 -18.01
C ILE A 61 -27.25 5.09 -17.77
N VAL A 62 -26.43 6.02 -18.28
CA VAL A 62 -24.97 5.89 -18.24
C VAL A 62 -24.41 5.87 -16.82
N PRO A 63 -24.80 6.78 -15.90
CA PRO A 63 -24.29 6.74 -14.53
C PRO A 63 -24.65 5.44 -13.77
N PRO A 64 -25.92 4.98 -13.72
CA PRO A 64 -26.23 3.72 -13.04
C PRO A 64 -25.66 2.51 -13.77
N ALA A 65 -25.56 2.51 -15.11
CA ALA A 65 -24.88 1.44 -15.85
C ALA A 65 -23.39 1.37 -15.49
N LEU A 66 -22.72 2.51 -15.35
CA LEU A 66 -21.32 2.57 -14.91
C LEU A 66 -21.16 2.06 -13.48
N VAL A 67 -22.04 2.48 -12.56
CA VAL A 67 -22.04 1.98 -11.17
C VAL A 67 -22.29 0.47 -11.14
N ALA A 68 -23.29 -0.02 -11.87
CA ALA A 68 -23.60 -1.43 -11.99
C ALA A 68 -22.45 -2.23 -12.61
N PHE A 69 -21.76 -1.67 -13.61
CA PHE A 69 -20.59 -2.28 -14.22
C PHE A 69 -19.41 -2.38 -13.23
N VAL A 70 -19.12 -1.30 -12.49
CA VAL A 70 -18.05 -1.29 -11.48
C VAL A 70 -18.37 -2.26 -10.33
N MET A 71 -19.62 -2.26 -9.84
CA MET A 71 -20.07 -3.20 -8.82
C MET A 71 -20.08 -4.63 -9.33
N GLY A 72 -20.58 -4.88 -10.54
CA GLY A 72 -20.59 -6.19 -11.19
C GLY A 72 -19.19 -6.73 -11.38
N ARG A 73 -18.23 -5.90 -11.79
CA ARG A 73 -16.82 -6.31 -11.88
C ARG A 73 -16.22 -6.68 -10.51
N ARG A 74 -16.59 -5.95 -9.45
CA ARG A 74 -16.20 -6.34 -8.07
C ARG A 74 -16.86 -7.65 -7.65
N PHE A 75 -18.13 -7.83 -7.95
CA PHE A 75 -18.89 -9.04 -7.64
C PHE A 75 -18.33 -10.27 -8.39
N VAL A 76 -18.05 -10.15 -9.68
CA VAL A 76 -17.39 -11.22 -10.47
C VAL A 76 -16.01 -11.53 -9.93
N ARG A 77 -15.24 -10.53 -9.49
CA ARG A 77 -13.93 -10.76 -8.87
C ARG A 77 -14.05 -11.48 -7.52
N TRP A 78 -15.09 -11.18 -6.75
CA TRP A 78 -15.38 -11.85 -5.48
C TRP A 78 -15.87 -13.29 -5.71
N SER A 79 -16.80 -13.49 -6.64
CA SER A 79 -17.29 -14.80 -7.08
C SER A 79 -16.19 -15.71 -7.63
N LYS A 80 -15.21 -15.16 -8.37
CA LYS A 80 -14.04 -15.92 -8.85
C LYS A 80 -13.03 -16.20 -7.73
N SER A 81 -13.02 -15.41 -6.66
CA SER A 81 -12.19 -15.64 -5.48
C SER A 81 -12.68 -16.84 -4.67
N ASP A 82 -13.99 -17.10 -4.63
CA ASP A 82 -14.56 -18.27 -3.93
C ASP A 82 -14.49 -19.56 -4.75
N ARG A 83 -14.32 -19.48 -6.08
CA ARG A 83 -14.30 -20.67 -6.96
C ARG A 83 -12.91 -21.24 -7.29
N SER A 84 -11.82 -20.67 -6.77
CA SER A 84 -10.45 -21.08 -7.18
C SER A 84 -9.52 -21.51 -6.06
N ALA A 85 -10.02 -21.71 -4.83
CA ALA A 85 -9.28 -22.48 -3.85
C ALA A 85 -10.10 -23.74 -3.57
N PRO A 86 -9.71 -24.94 -4.06
CA PRO A 86 -10.15 -26.14 -3.38
C PRO A 86 -9.78 -25.91 -1.92
N ILE A 87 -10.78 -25.94 -1.04
CA ILE A 87 -10.57 -26.16 0.38
C ILE A 87 -9.92 -27.54 0.42
N GLN A 88 -8.60 -27.59 0.28
CA GLN A 88 -7.79 -28.70 0.72
C GLN A 88 -8.16 -28.79 2.19
N ARG A 89 -9.05 -29.74 2.49
CA ARG A 89 -9.20 -30.32 3.81
C ARG A 89 -7.78 -30.43 4.32
N GLN A 90 -7.46 -29.65 5.34
CA GLN A 90 -6.23 -29.82 6.07
C GLN A 90 -6.25 -31.28 6.48
N SER A 91 -5.45 -32.11 5.82
CA SER A 91 -5.08 -33.39 6.39
C SER A 91 -4.62 -33.06 7.82
N PRO A 92 -4.95 -33.89 8.82
CA PRO A 92 -4.33 -33.77 10.12
C PRO A 92 -2.81 -33.93 9.90
N VAL A 93 -2.11 -32.81 9.79
CA VAL A 93 -0.66 -32.78 9.59
C VAL A 93 -0.07 -33.16 10.92
N GLU A 94 0.79 -34.18 10.89
CA GLU A 94 1.49 -34.73 12.04
C GLU A 94 2.14 -33.61 12.88
N PRO A 95 2.10 -33.72 14.22
CA PRO A 95 2.69 -32.75 15.11
C PRO A 95 4.22 -32.94 15.10
N GLY A 96 4.91 -32.29 14.17
CA GLY A 96 6.37 -32.40 14.07
C GLY A 96 7.04 -31.35 13.18
N GLU A 97 6.36 -30.80 12.17
CA GLU A 97 6.95 -29.75 11.34
C GLU A 97 6.76 -28.36 11.98
N GLY A 98 7.87 -27.80 12.46
CA GLY A 98 7.95 -26.51 13.15
C GLY A 98 7.30 -25.34 12.41
N GLU A 99 6.85 -24.32 13.16
CA GLU A 99 6.19 -23.13 12.61
C GLU A 99 7.04 -22.41 11.54
N LEU A 100 8.38 -22.59 11.58
CA LEU A 100 9.32 -22.04 10.60
C LEU A 100 9.20 -22.69 9.22
N ALA A 101 9.10 -24.03 9.13
CA ALA A 101 8.93 -24.75 7.87
C ALA A 101 7.62 -24.35 7.16
N ARG A 102 6.56 -24.12 7.95
CA ARG A 102 5.28 -23.57 7.47
C ARG A 102 5.44 -22.17 6.90
N LEU A 103 6.31 -21.35 7.47
CA LEU A 103 6.58 -19.99 7.00
C LEU A 103 7.37 -19.99 5.69
N ALA A 104 8.39 -20.84 5.56
CA ALA A 104 9.17 -21.02 4.34
C ALA A 104 8.28 -21.42 3.14
N GLN A 105 7.25 -22.24 3.37
CA GLN A 105 6.29 -22.61 2.33
C GLN A 105 5.34 -21.45 1.94
N GLN A 106 4.95 -20.60 2.89
CA GLN A 106 4.12 -19.41 2.64
C GLN A 106 4.86 -18.30 1.91
N VAL A 107 6.18 -18.21 2.10
CA VAL A 107 7.07 -17.27 1.42
C VAL A 107 7.06 -17.46 -0.09
N ARG A 108 7.05 -18.70 -0.56
CA ARG A 108 6.94 -19.01 -2.00
C ARG A 108 5.65 -18.46 -2.63
N ARG A 109 4.57 -18.29 -1.84
CA ARG A 109 3.28 -17.74 -2.29
C ARG A 109 3.18 -16.21 -2.15
N ALA A 110 4.00 -15.58 -1.31
CA ALA A 110 3.94 -14.14 -1.03
C ALA A 110 4.54 -13.24 -2.11
N HIS A 111 5.12 -13.83 -3.16
CA HIS A 111 5.73 -13.13 -4.29
C HIS A 111 4.81 -12.06 -4.91
N HIS A 112 3.48 -12.25 -4.87
CA HIS A 112 2.52 -11.48 -5.67
C HIS A 112 1.71 -10.39 -4.94
N SER A 113 1.75 -10.29 -3.60
CA SER A 113 0.90 -9.32 -2.89
C SER A 113 1.64 -8.53 -1.82
N ARG A 114 1.57 -7.19 -1.90
CA ARG A 114 2.07 -6.26 -0.87
C ARG A 114 1.49 -6.58 0.51
N PHE A 115 0.22 -6.99 0.56
CA PHE A 115 -0.44 -7.36 1.82
C PHE A 115 0.17 -8.64 2.41
N ALA A 116 0.47 -9.64 1.57
CA ALA A 116 1.10 -10.88 2.02
C ALA A 116 2.50 -10.64 2.61
N ARG A 117 3.29 -9.75 1.99
CA ARG A 117 4.63 -9.39 2.49
C ARG A 117 4.57 -8.73 3.88
N VAL A 118 3.63 -7.80 4.09
CA VAL A 118 3.42 -7.15 5.39
C VAL A 118 2.93 -8.13 6.45
N ARG A 119 2.07 -9.08 6.08
CA ARG A 119 1.60 -10.12 6.99
C ARG A 119 2.75 -11.03 7.41
N LEU A 120 3.56 -11.51 6.46
CA LEU A 120 4.73 -12.35 6.74
C LEU A 120 5.76 -11.64 7.62
N SER A 121 6.07 -10.38 7.36
CA SER A 121 7.04 -9.64 8.17
C SER A 121 6.57 -9.49 9.62
N ARG A 122 5.26 -9.31 9.85
CA ARG A 122 4.70 -9.26 11.21
C ARG A 122 4.81 -10.61 11.91
N THR A 123 4.54 -11.70 11.21
CA THR A 123 4.64 -13.05 11.76
C THR A 123 6.10 -13.39 12.12
N LEU A 124 7.07 -13.03 11.26
CA LEU A 124 8.50 -13.20 11.55
C LEU A 124 8.94 -12.42 12.79
N VAL A 125 8.51 -11.16 12.93
CA VAL A 125 8.78 -10.36 14.13
C VAL A 125 8.18 -10.99 15.38
N GLU A 126 6.99 -11.58 15.28
CA GLU A 126 6.35 -12.25 16.42
C GLU A 126 7.08 -13.52 16.83
N ILE A 127 7.51 -14.34 15.87
CA ILE A 127 8.31 -15.55 16.12
C ILE A 127 9.66 -15.17 16.75
N GLY A 128 10.37 -14.20 16.16
CA GLY A 128 11.65 -13.73 16.72
C GLY A 128 11.52 -13.19 18.14
N ALA A 129 10.44 -12.45 18.44
CA ALA A 129 10.19 -11.97 19.80
C ALA A 129 9.88 -13.11 20.80
N ARG A 130 9.22 -14.19 20.36
CA ARG A 130 8.98 -15.37 21.20
C ARG A 130 10.25 -16.14 21.46
N LEU A 131 11.12 -16.28 20.47
CA LEU A 131 12.43 -16.93 20.62
C LEU A 131 13.30 -16.18 21.64
N ILE A 132 13.45 -14.86 21.52
CA ILE A 132 14.17 -14.05 22.53
C ILE A 132 13.57 -14.25 23.92
N ALA A 133 12.25 -14.16 24.04
CA ALA A 133 11.57 -14.29 25.32
C ALA A 133 11.82 -15.67 25.96
N GLY A 134 11.89 -16.72 25.15
CA GLY A 134 12.22 -18.08 25.59
C GLY A 134 13.68 -18.22 26.03
N THR A 135 14.63 -17.67 25.26
CA THR A 135 16.07 -17.84 25.53
C THR A 135 16.59 -16.94 26.64
N GLU A 136 16.09 -15.71 26.76
CA GLU A 136 16.57 -14.72 27.74
C GLU A 136 15.70 -14.65 29.00
N GLY A 137 14.58 -15.39 29.04
CA GLY A 137 13.61 -15.32 30.13
C GLY A 137 12.94 -13.94 30.27
N THR A 138 13.02 -13.09 29.24
CA THR A 138 12.40 -11.76 29.22
C THR A 138 10.91 -11.86 28.88
N PRO A 139 10.06 -11.00 29.49
CA PRO A 139 8.65 -10.95 29.11
C PRO A 139 8.52 -10.53 27.64
N LEU A 140 7.55 -11.11 26.92
CA LEU A 140 7.35 -10.89 25.48
C LEU A 140 7.28 -9.41 25.07
N GLY A 141 6.74 -8.54 25.94
CA GLY A 141 6.72 -7.10 25.71
C GLY A 141 8.11 -6.45 25.72
N GLY A 142 9.01 -6.93 26.58
CA GLY A 142 10.42 -6.53 26.63
C GLY A 142 11.19 -6.99 25.40
N ALA A 143 11.02 -8.26 25.00
CA ALA A 143 11.61 -8.81 23.79
C ALA A 143 11.18 -8.04 22.53
N ARG A 144 9.89 -7.68 22.41
CA ARG A 144 9.40 -6.82 21.31
C ARG A 144 10.06 -5.44 21.30
N LYS A 145 10.29 -4.87 22.48
CA LYS A 145 10.92 -3.54 22.62
C LYS A 145 12.40 -3.60 22.24
N GLN A 146 13.14 -4.60 22.72
CA GLN A 146 14.53 -4.85 22.34
C GLN A 146 14.68 -5.05 20.82
N LEU A 147 13.79 -5.83 20.23
CA LEU A 147 13.77 -6.10 18.78
C LEU A 147 13.43 -4.85 17.96
N ALA A 148 12.56 -3.96 18.48
CA ALA A 148 12.28 -2.66 17.86
C ALA A 148 13.42 -1.64 18.02
N GLU A 149 14.21 -1.76 19.09
CA GLU A 149 15.39 -0.94 19.38
C GLU A 149 16.65 -1.44 18.66
N GLY A 150 16.57 -2.58 17.99
CA GLY A 150 17.69 -3.15 17.23
C GLY A 150 18.67 -3.98 18.06
N TYR A 151 18.31 -4.31 19.29
CA TYR A 151 19.09 -5.22 20.13
C TYR A 151 18.77 -6.66 19.73
N TRP A 152 19.55 -7.20 18.78
CA TRP A 152 19.65 -8.64 18.52
C TRP A 152 21.14 -9.03 18.52
N ARG A 153 21.49 -10.11 19.23
CA ARG A 153 22.89 -10.59 19.34
C ARG A 153 23.49 -10.83 17.94
N ASP A 154 24.57 -10.11 17.65
CA ASP A 154 25.58 -10.33 16.61
C ASP A 154 25.23 -10.40 15.11
N HIS A 155 23.98 -10.18 14.68
CA HIS A 155 23.67 -10.24 13.24
C HIS A 155 22.97 -8.99 12.66
N LEU A 156 23.78 -8.15 11.99
CA LEU A 156 23.38 -6.93 11.28
C LEU A 156 22.31 -7.18 10.20
N ALA A 157 22.27 -8.38 9.61
CA ALA A 157 21.31 -8.78 8.58
C ALA A 157 19.87 -8.89 9.13
N ILE A 158 19.73 -9.51 10.30
CA ILE A 158 18.45 -9.67 11.01
C ILE A 158 17.91 -8.29 11.43
N HIS A 159 18.80 -7.40 11.87
CA HIS A 159 18.47 -6.03 12.22
C HIS A 159 17.82 -5.27 11.04
N GLN A 160 18.36 -5.41 9.83
CA GLN A 160 17.83 -4.73 8.64
C GLN A 160 16.42 -5.20 8.27
N PHE A 161 16.11 -6.48 8.47
CA PHE A 161 14.82 -7.05 8.09
C PHE A 161 13.74 -6.86 9.16
N LEU A 162 14.10 -7.00 10.44
CA LEU A 162 13.17 -6.94 11.56
C LEU A 162 12.83 -5.53 12.02
N THR A 163 13.62 -4.50 11.66
CA THR A 163 13.31 -3.12 12.01
C THR A 163 12.08 -2.63 11.21
N PRO A 164 10.88 -2.49 11.81
CA PRO A 164 9.62 -2.37 11.06
C PRO A 164 9.46 -1.03 10.32
N ARG A 165 10.36 -0.06 10.56
CA ARG A 165 10.09 1.36 10.33
C ARG A 165 10.80 2.00 9.14
N ARG A 166 11.81 1.36 8.53
CA ARG A 166 12.66 2.05 7.54
C ARG A 166 12.70 1.46 6.12
N HIS A 167 12.39 0.18 5.89
CA HIS A 167 12.61 -0.42 4.55
C HIS A 167 11.36 -0.68 3.70
N TYR A 168 10.14 -0.54 4.23
CA TYR A 168 8.91 -0.76 3.45
C TYR A 168 8.36 0.49 2.73
N THR A 169 9.18 1.51 2.52
CA THR A 169 8.91 2.58 1.55
C THR A 169 9.22 2.10 0.13
N SER A 170 8.35 1.23 -0.38
CA SER A 170 7.88 1.18 -1.78
C SER A 170 8.90 1.06 -2.94
N ARG A 171 10.17 0.68 -2.74
CA ARG A 171 11.13 0.59 -3.87
C ARG A 171 12.07 -0.61 -3.94
N GLN A 172 12.09 -1.50 -2.94
CA GLN A 172 12.81 -2.76 -3.10
C GLN A 172 12.05 -3.67 -4.09
N SER A 173 12.75 -4.08 -5.14
CA SER A 173 12.27 -5.07 -6.11
C SER A 173 11.92 -6.37 -5.38
N GLY A 174 10.98 -7.16 -5.92
CA GLY A 174 10.59 -8.44 -5.31
C GLY A 174 11.77 -9.35 -4.96
N ALA A 175 12.85 -9.28 -5.76
CA ALA A 175 14.08 -10.04 -5.55
C ALA A 175 14.86 -9.64 -4.29
N GLY A 176 14.96 -8.33 -3.97
CA GLY A 176 15.68 -7.88 -2.78
C GLY A 176 14.98 -8.29 -1.48
N PHE A 177 13.64 -8.31 -1.50
CA PHE A 177 12.86 -8.80 -0.37
C PHE A 177 13.04 -10.31 -0.14
N GLU A 178 13.13 -11.10 -1.22
CA GLU A 178 13.31 -12.55 -1.12
C GLU A 178 14.68 -12.91 -0.55
N HIS A 179 15.74 -12.24 -1.01
CA HIS A 179 17.10 -12.48 -0.51
C HIS A 179 17.19 -12.22 0.99
N SER A 180 16.71 -11.05 1.46
CA SER A 180 16.73 -10.72 2.89
C SER A 180 15.83 -11.64 3.73
N LEU A 181 14.71 -12.09 3.17
CA LEU A 181 13.82 -13.00 3.89
C LEU A 181 14.43 -14.41 3.99
N ARG A 182 15.10 -14.91 2.95
CA ARG A 182 15.81 -16.19 2.97
C ARG A 182 16.94 -16.18 3.99
N GLU A 183 17.76 -15.14 3.98
CA GLU A 183 18.85 -14.92 4.93
C GLU A 183 18.32 -14.84 6.38
N THR A 184 17.16 -14.21 6.60
CA THR A 184 16.52 -14.16 7.93
C THR A 184 16.02 -15.54 8.38
N ILE A 185 15.46 -16.35 7.46
CA ILE A 185 14.99 -17.70 7.80
C ILE A 185 16.16 -18.61 8.12
N GLU A 186 17.20 -18.66 7.27
CA GLU A 186 18.40 -19.48 7.50
C GLU A 186 19.05 -19.18 8.85
N HIS A 187 19.07 -17.91 9.27
CA HIS A 187 19.57 -17.53 10.59
C HIS A 187 18.65 -17.93 11.75
N LEU A 188 17.32 -17.87 11.58
CA LEU A 188 16.39 -18.31 12.61
C LEU A 188 16.44 -19.84 12.78
N GLU A 189 16.58 -20.59 11.69
CA GLU A 189 16.78 -22.06 11.72
C GLU A 189 18.08 -22.42 12.45
N ALA A 190 19.19 -21.77 12.09
CA ALA A 190 20.47 -21.99 12.77
C ALA A 190 20.41 -21.65 14.27
N PHE A 191 19.61 -20.67 14.68
CA PHE A 191 19.45 -20.31 16.09
C PHE A 191 18.57 -21.33 16.85
N GLU A 192 17.52 -21.85 16.21
CA GLU A 192 16.66 -22.89 16.77
C GLU A 192 17.46 -24.19 17.05
N ASP A 193 18.39 -24.55 16.17
CA ASP A 193 19.25 -25.74 16.34
C ASP A 193 20.26 -25.63 17.51
N HIS A 194 20.51 -24.42 18.02
CA HIS A 194 21.49 -24.16 19.11
C HIS A 194 20.85 -23.94 20.48
N VAL A 195 19.51 -23.91 20.58
CA VAL A 195 18.73 -23.72 21.81
C VAL A 195 18.22 -25.06 22.32
#